data_AF-A0A4Y2QYZ1-F1
#
_entry.id   AF-A0A4Y2QYZ1-F1
#
_cell.length_a   1.000
_cell.length_b   1.000
_cell.length_c   1.000
_cell.angle_alpha   90.00
_cell.angle_beta   90.00
_cell.angle_gamma   90.00
#
_symmetry.space_group_name_H-M   'P 1'
#
loop_
_entity.id
_entity.type
_entity.pdbx_description
1 polymer ?
#
loop_
_entity_poly.entity_id
_entity_poly.type
_entity_poly.pdbx_seq_one_letter_code
_entity_poly.pdbx_strand_id
1 'polypeptide(L)'
;KNPCESITCGPFEDCNIDKYGIASCQCQPSCESVMKPVCGSNGQTYSNECELQRNACLMKRHVAVVYKGPCGDTGPCHNYVCSFGAMCVLQNGRPSCECPTCPERFEPVCGSDGMSYTNECKMKREACEQRKEISIAYMGLCSKFHFLYWV
;
A
#
# COMPACT_ATOMS: atom_id res chain seq x y z
N LYS A 1 37.17 15.93 24.09
CA LYS A 1 36.63 15.81 22.72
C LYS A 1 35.48 14.82 22.78
N ASN A 2 34.29 15.18 22.28
CA ASN A 2 33.13 14.29 22.35
C ASN A 2 33.31 13.17 21.29
N PRO A 3 33.42 11.89 21.69
CA PRO A 3 33.62 10.79 20.74
C PRO A 3 32.46 10.61 19.75
N CYS A 4 31.24 11.06 20.11
CA CYS A 4 30.09 11.04 19.22
C CYS A 4 30.19 12.04 18.06
N GLU A 5 31.10 13.01 18.10
CA GLU A 5 31.33 13.95 16.98
C GLU A 5 32.06 13.28 15.81
N SER A 6 32.66 12.11 16.02
CA SER A 6 33.51 11.43 15.03
C SER A 6 32.89 10.15 14.46
N ILE A 7 31.66 9.82 14.83
CA ILE A 7 30.93 8.63 14.36
C ILE A 7 29.59 9.05 13.76
N THR A 8 29.19 8.37 12.68
CA THR A 8 27.87 8.54 12.07
C THR A 8 27.08 7.26 12.30
N CYS A 9 26.00 7.36 13.07
CA CYS A 9 25.12 6.22 13.35
C CYS A 9 24.09 6.00 12.23
N GLY A 10 23.57 4.77 12.15
CA GLY A 10 22.54 4.39 11.20
C GLY A 10 21.16 4.98 11.54
N PRO A 11 20.13 4.69 10.71
CA PRO A 11 18.77 5.14 10.97
C PRO A 11 18.25 4.65 12.33
N PHE A 12 17.70 5.56 13.12
CA PHE A 12 17.12 5.29 14.45
C PHE A 12 18.12 4.71 15.47
N GLU A 13 19.41 4.98 15.27
CA GLU A 13 20.47 4.71 16.24
C GLU A 13 20.92 6.01 16.90
N ASP A 14 21.11 5.96 18.22
CA ASP A 14 21.68 7.05 19.00
C ASP A 14 23.12 6.70 19.42
N CYS A 15 24.00 7.70 19.34
CA CYS A 15 25.35 7.56 19.86
C CYS A 15 25.34 7.63 21.39
N ASN A 16 25.80 6.55 22.03
CA ASN A 16 25.94 6.44 23.47
C ASN A 16 27.42 6.25 23.84
N ILE A 17 27.87 6.98 24.86
CA ILE A 17 29.23 6.89 25.39
C ILE A 17 29.21 6.02 26.64
N ASP A 18 30.03 4.97 26.68
CA ASP A 18 30.12 4.10 27.85
C ASP A 18 31.00 4.70 28.97
N LYS A 19 31.12 3.97 30.09
CA LYS A 19 31.95 4.37 31.25
C LYS A 19 33.44 4.48 30.95
N TYR A 20 33.92 3.95 29.81
CA TYR A 20 35.30 4.01 29.36
C TYR A 20 35.54 5.16 28.37
N GLY A 21 34.49 5.93 28.04
CA GLY A 21 34.58 7.02 27.08
C GLY A 21 34.51 6.54 25.62
N ILE A 22 34.03 5.32 25.36
CA ILE A 22 33.91 4.76 24.02
C ILE A 22 32.51 5.06 23.48
N ALA A 23 32.43 5.73 22.33
CA ALA A 23 31.17 5.95 21.63
C ALA A 23 30.74 4.68 20.85
N SER A 24 29.46 4.35 20.94
CA SER A 24 28.84 3.26 20.18
C SER A 24 27.43 3.66 19.73
N CYS A 25 27.03 3.22 18.54
CA CYS A 25 25.68 3.44 18.02
C CYS A 25 24.77 2.33 18.53
N GLN A 26 23.68 2.70 19.18
CA GLN A 26 22.74 1.76 19.78
C GLN A 26 21.31 2.14 19.41
N CYS A 27 20.46 1.14 19.21
CA CYS A 27 19.03 1.37 19.06
C CYS A 27 18.45 1.93 20.35
N GLN A 28 17.42 2.77 20.23
CA GLN A 28 16.72 3.32 21.38
C GLN A 28 16.29 2.19 22.35
N PRO A 29 16.67 2.27 23.64
CA PRO A 29 16.50 1.15 24.57
C PRO A 29 15.04 0.90 24.92
N SER A 30 14.23 1.96 24.98
CA SER A 30 12.82 1.92 25.38
C SER A 30 12.03 3.06 24.74
N CYS A 31 10.75 2.80 24.50
CA CYS A 31 9.77 3.80 24.08
C CYS A 31 8.76 4.05 25.19
N GLU A 32 8.16 5.25 25.19
CA GLU A 32 7.02 5.53 26.05
C GLU A 32 5.84 4.62 25.67
N SER A 33 5.10 4.14 26.68
CA SER A 33 3.92 3.29 26.49
C SER A 33 2.67 4.07 26.06
N VAL A 34 2.81 4.90 25.01
CA VAL A 34 1.72 5.67 24.42
C VAL A 34 1.07 4.84 23.31
N MET A 35 -0.24 4.60 23.41
CA MET A 35 -1.00 3.85 22.39
C MET A 35 -1.47 4.78 21.26
N LYS A 36 -0.64 4.91 20.23
CA LYS A 36 -0.91 5.67 18.99
C LYS A 36 -0.50 4.81 17.79
N PRO A 37 -1.30 3.79 17.44
CA PRO A 37 -0.85 2.73 16.55
C PRO A 37 -0.50 3.24 15.16
N VAL A 38 0.44 2.56 14.51
CA VAL A 38 0.85 2.82 13.13
C VAL A 38 0.96 1.51 12.35
N CYS A 39 0.62 1.54 11.07
CA CYS A 39 0.81 0.41 10.17
C CYS A 39 2.16 0.55 9.49
N GLY A 40 3.04 -0.44 9.68
CA GLY A 40 4.36 -0.48 9.06
C GLY A 40 4.35 -1.01 7.63
N SER A 41 5.37 -0.67 6.85
CA SER A 41 5.54 -1.10 5.45
C SER A 41 5.74 -2.61 5.30
N ASN A 42 5.95 -3.31 6.41
CA ASN A 42 6.00 -4.77 6.50
C ASN A 42 4.64 -5.40 6.83
N GLY A 43 3.55 -4.62 6.82
CA GLY A 43 2.20 -5.09 7.12
C GLY A 43 1.93 -5.35 8.61
N GLN A 44 2.84 -4.94 9.51
CA GLN A 44 2.67 -5.12 10.95
C GLN A 44 2.19 -3.84 11.64
N THR A 45 1.28 -3.99 12.59
CA THR A 45 0.85 -2.91 13.47
C THR A 45 1.84 -2.74 14.61
N TYR A 46 2.29 -1.51 14.84
CA TYR A 46 3.09 -1.13 16.00
C TYR A 46 2.24 -0.27 16.94
N SER A 47 2.46 -0.39 18.25
CA SER A 47 1.73 0.37 19.28
C SER A 47 1.93 1.88 19.16
N ASN A 48 3.11 2.28 18.68
CA ASN A 48 3.45 3.64 18.28
C ASN A 48 4.62 3.68 17.30
N GLU A 49 4.92 4.87 16.78
CA GLU A 49 5.99 5.10 15.81
C GLU A 49 7.39 4.84 16.40
N CYS A 50 7.61 5.11 17.70
CA CYS A 50 8.89 4.80 18.36
C CYS A 50 9.16 3.29 18.36
N GLU A 51 8.15 2.47 18.69
CA GLU A 51 8.29 1.01 18.68
C GLU A 51 8.55 0.46 17.28
N LEU A 52 7.97 1.08 16.24
CA LEU A 52 8.30 0.77 14.85
C LEU A 52 9.77 1.06 14.53
N GLN A 53 10.24 2.27 14.85
CA GLN A 53 11.63 2.69 14.60
C GLN A 53 12.64 1.83 15.37
N ARG A 54 12.34 1.54 16.64
CA ARG A 54 13.13 0.64 17.48
C ARG A 54 13.21 -0.75 16.88
N ASN A 55 12.08 -1.32 16.43
CA ASN A 55 12.07 -2.62 15.76
C ASN A 55 12.88 -2.59 14.45
N ALA A 56 12.70 -1.56 13.63
CA ALA A 56 13.46 -1.37 12.39
C ALA A 56 14.98 -1.35 12.64
N CYS A 57 15.42 -0.62 13.68
CA CYS A 57 16.81 -0.58 14.11
C CYS A 57 17.33 -1.93 14.60
N LEU A 58 16.59 -2.60 15.48
CA LEU A 58 16.99 -3.89 16.07
C LEU A 58 17.06 -5.00 15.01
N MET A 59 16.13 -5.01 14.07
CA MET A 59 16.06 -6.00 12.99
C MET A 59 16.98 -5.65 11.81
N LYS A 60 17.62 -4.48 11.82
CA LYS A 60 18.41 -3.93 10.70
C LYS A 60 17.63 -3.96 9.38
N ARG A 61 16.37 -3.54 9.43
CA ARG A 61 15.46 -3.51 8.28
C ARG A 61 14.82 -2.13 8.14
N HIS A 62 14.57 -1.74 6.90
CA HIS A 62 13.81 -0.52 6.63
C HIS A 62 12.31 -0.82 6.77
N VAL A 63 11.70 -0.32 7.83
CA VAL A 63 10.25 -0.32 8.03
C VAL A 63 9.82 1.13 8.14
N ALA A 64 8.95 1.58 7.25
CA ALA A 64 8.38 2.92 7.28
C ALA A 64 6.94 2.87 7.76
N VAL A 65 6.45 3.97 8.34
CA VAL A 65 5.01 4.14 8.58
C VAL A 65 4.30 4.28 7.23
N VAL A 66 3.35 3.39 6.95
CA VAL A 66 2.46 3.50 5.78
C VAL A 66 1.30 4.43 6.10
N TYR A 67 0.63 4.24 7.23
CA TYR A 67 -0.44 5.12 7.70
C TYR A 67 -0.62 5.03 9.21
N LYS A 68 -1.31 6.03 9.77
CA LYS A 68 -1.69 6.06 11.19
C LYS A 68 -2.90 5.17 11.44
N GLY A 69 -2.85 4.37 12.50
CA GLY A 69 -3.82 3.33 12.81
C GLY A 69 -3.25 1.92 12.65
N PRO A 70 -3.99 0.89 13.07
CA PRO A 70 -3.60 -0.50 12.89
C PRO A 70 -3.66 -0.92 11.41
N CYS A 71 -2.80 -1.85 11.02
CA CYS A 71 -2.91 -2.52 9.73
C CYS A 71 -4.21 -3.33 9.62
N GLY A 72 -4.74 -3.46 8.41
CA GLY A 72 -5.84 -4.37 8.06
C GLY A 72 -7.01 -3.64 7.41
N ASP A 73 -8.20 -4.24 7.56
CA ASP A 73 -9.43 -3.78 6.93
C ASP A 73 -9.92 -2.44 7.47
N THR A 74 -9.29 -1.83 8.48
CA THR A 74 -9.62 -0.45 8.90
C THR A 74 -8.69 0.59 8.28
N GLY A 75 -7.86 0.20 7.32
CA GLY A 75 -6.91 1.09 6.66
C GLY A 75 -7.58 2.17 5.80
N PRO A 76 -6.81 3.14 5.28
CA PRO A 76 -7.37 4.30 4.59
C PRO A 76 -8.18 3.97 3.33
N CYS A 77 -7.96 2.80 2.72
CA CYS A 77 -8.72 2.32 1.57
C CYS A 77 -10.01 1.57 1.92
N HIS A 78 -10.31 1.30 3.19
CA HIS A 78 -11.47 0.46 3.57
C HIS A 78 -12.81 0.96 3.04
N ASN A 79 -13.10 2.25 3.28
CA ASN A 79 -14.33 2.91 2.87
C ASN A 79 -14.10 3.92 1.73
N TYR A 80 -12.95 3.83 1.06
CA TYR A 80 -12.62 4.75 -0.01
C TYR A 80 -13.14 4.20 -1.34
N VAL A 81 -14.21 4.81 -1.85
CA VAL A 81 -14.88 4.36 -3.07
C VAL A 81 -14.22 5.01 -4.28
N CYS A 82 -13.74 4.19 -5.20
CA CYS A 82 -13.23 4.60 -6.50
C CYS A 82 -14.27 4.37 -7.59
N SER A 83 -14.31 5.27 -8.57
CA SER A 83 -15.25 5.20 -9.71
C SER A 83 -14.56 4.68 -10.97
N PHE A 84 -15.37 4.28 -11.97
CA PHE A 84 -14.90 3.92 -13.30
C PHE A 84 -13.88 2.77 -13.31
N GLY A 85 -14.00 1.79 -12.40
CA GLY A 85 -13.07 0.65 -12.37
C GLY A 85 -11.67 0.95 -11.79
N ALA A 86 -11.43 2.15 -11.26
CA ALA A 86 -10.22 2.45 -10.51
C ALA A 86 -10.15 1.66 -9.20
N MET A 87 -8.93 1.39 -8.73
CA MET A 87 -8.67 0.72 -7.45
C MET A 87 -8.11 1.71 -6.43
N CYS A 88 -8.46 1.54 -5.16
CA CYS A 88 -7.83 2.32 -4.10
C CYS A 88 -6.43 1.80 -3.81
N VAL A 89 -5.46 2.70 -3.84
CA VAL A 89 -4.07 2.47 -3.44
C VAL A 89 -3.63 3.53 -2.44
N LEU A 90 -2.57 3.25 -1.68
CA LEU A 90 -1.99 4.23 -0.77
C LEU A 90 -0.84 4.97 -1.44
N GLN A 91 -1.03 6.27 -1.66
CA GLN A 91 0.02 7.19 -2.11
C GLN A 91 0.44 8.07 -0.94
N ASN A 92 1.70 7.95 -0.49
CA ASN A 92 2.23 8.67 0.66
C ASN A 92 1.34 8.56 1.92
N GLY A 93 0.77 7.37 2.15
CA GLY A 93 -0.09 7.07 3.30
C GLY A 93 -1.50 7.64 3.22
N ARG A 94 -1.93 8.14 2.06
CA ARG A 94 -3.30 8.59 1.80
C ARG A 94 -3.95 7.75 0.71
N PRO A 95 -5.27 7.49 0.80
CA PRO A 95 -5.96 6.76 -0.24
C PRO A 95 -6.00 7.60 -1.53
N SER A 96 -5.76 6.94 -2.65
CA SER A 96 -5.80 7.49 -4.00
C SER A 96 -6.46 6.48 -4.93
N CYS A 97 -7.22 6.93 -5.92
CA CYS A 97 -7.79 6.06 -6.94
C CYS A 97 -6.87 6.02 -8.15
N GLU A 98 -6.41 4.82 -8.52
CA GLU A 98 -5.53 4.61 -9.66
C GLU A 98 -6.07 3.53 -10.58
N CYS A 99 -5.80 3.67 -11.88
CA CYS A 99 -6.20 2.67 -12.86
C CYS A 99 -5.39 1.38 -12.66
N PRO A 100 -6.03 0.20 -12.75
CA PRO A 100 -5.36 -1.07 -12.47
C PRO A 100 -4.26 -1.38 -13.48
N THR A 101 -3.16 -1.95 -12.98
CA THR A 101 -2.17 -2.64 -13.83
C THR A 101 -2.63 -4.07 -14.05
N CYS A 102 -2.63 -4.52 -15.30
CA CYS A 102 -3.30 -5.76 -15.70
C CYS A 102 -2.35 -6.81 -16.23
N PRO A 103 -2.56 -8.10 -15.88
CA PRO A 103 -1.85 -9.20 -16.51
C PRO A 103 -2.34 -9.42 -17.95
N GLU A 104 -1.48 -10.05 -18.76
CA GLU A 104 -1.74 -10.40 -20.17
C GLU A 104 -2.50 -11.74 -20.34
N ARG A 105 -3.31 -12.12 -19.34
CA ARG A 105 -4.15 -13.33 -19.42
C ARG A 105 -5.34 -13.12 -20.36
N PHE A 106 -5.71 -14.16 -21.10
CA PHE A 106 -6.86 -14.15 -22.00
C PHE A 106 -8.06 -14.86 -21.35
N GLU A 107 -8.94 -14.06 -20.77
CA GLU A 107 -10.19 -14.47 -20.09
C GLU A 107 -11.28 -13.48 -20.51
N PRO A 108 -11.76 -13.56 -21.77
CA PRO A 108 -12.47 -12.46 -22.41
C PRO A 108 -13.81 -12.15 -21.75
N VAL A 109 -14.18 -10.86 -21.77
CA VAL A 109 -15.49 -10.36 -21.31
C VAL A 109 -16.09 -9.40 -22.32
N CYS A 110 -17.42 -9.40 -22.43
CA CYS A 110 -18.16 -8.42 -23.20
C CYS A 110 -18.62 -7.30 -22.26
N GLY A 111 -18.24 -6.07 -22.55
CA GLY A 111 -18.63 -4.89 -21.79
C GLY A 111 -20.06 -4.43 -22.11
N SER A 112 -20.66 -3.67 -21.20
CA SER A 112 -21.97 -3.03 -21.38
C SER A 112 -21.98 -1.98 -22.51
N ASP A 113 -20.81 -1.58 -22.99
CA ASP A 113 -20.61 -0.73 -24.16
C ASP A 113 -20.56 -1.51 -25.48
N GLY A 114 -20.76 -2.83 -25.44
CA GLY A 114 -20.72 -3.71 -26.61
C GLY A 114 -19.31 -4.05 -27.11
N MET A 115 -18.27 -3.69 -26.35
CA MET A 115 -16.88 -3.94 -26.70
C MET A 115 -16.33 -5.19 -26.00
N SER A 116 -15.47 -5.94 -26.70
CA SER A 116 -14.82 -7.11 -26.11
C SER A 116 -13.48 -6.72 -25.47
N TYR A 117 -13.24 -7.22 -24.27
CA TYR A 117 -11.99 -7.02 -23.54
C TYR A 117 -11.30 -8.35 -23.33
N THR A 118 -9.97 -8.36 -23.43
CA THR A 118 -9.19 -9.61 -23.27
C THR A 118 -9.27 -10.19 -21.86
N ASN A 119 -9.55 -9.34 -20.87
CA ASN A 119 -9.93 -9.73 -19.51
C ASN A 119 -10.63 -8.59 -18.77
N GLU A 120 -11.28 -8.91 -17.65
CA GLU A 120 -11.99 -7.94 -16.78
C GLU A 120 -11.07 -6.82 -16.29
N CYS A 121 -9.80 -7.09 -15.98
CA CYS A 121 -8.89 -6.05 -15.53
C CYS A 121 -8.69 -5.00 -16.62
N LYS A 122 -8.46 -5.41 -17.87
CA LYS A 122 -8.29 -4.47 -18.99
C LYS A 122 -9.59 -3.69 -19.27
N MET A 123 -10.76 -4.31 -19.08
CA MET A 123 -12.04 -3.58 -19.12
C MET A 123 -12.09 -2.47 -18.06
N LYS A 124 -11.76 -2.79 -16.80
CA LYS A 124 -11.71 -1.80 -15.71
C LYS A 124 -10.66 -0.73 -15.92
N ARG A 125 -9.50 -1.07 -16.50
CA ARG A 125 -8.46 -0.10 -16.86
C ARG A 125 -8.96 0.89 -17.91
N GLU A 126 -9.57 0.39 -18.98
CA GLU A 126 -10.13 1.25 -20.04
C GLU A 126 -11.24 2.16 -19.49
N ALA A 127 -12.14 1.60 -18.67
CA ALA A 127 -13.17 2.36 -17.96
C ALA A 127 -12.55 3.51 -17.15
N CYS A 128 -11.46 3.24 -16.44
CA CYS A 128 -10.78 4.21 -15.59
C CYS A 128 -10.12 5.32 -16.40
N GLU A 129 -9.34 4.94 -17.42
CA GLU A 129 -8.61 5.87 -18.29
C GLU A 129 -9.57 6.77 -19.09
N GLN A 130 -10.69 6.22 -19.56
CA GLN A 130 -11.70 6.98 -20.30
C GLN A 130 -12.76 7.64 -19.40
N ARG A 131 -12.74 7.39 -18.09
CA ARG A 131 -13.77 7.84 -17.12
C ARG A 131 -15.19 7.45 -17.53
N LYS A 132 -15.36 6.20 -17.94
CA LYS A 132 -16.64 5.61 -18.35
C LYS A 132 -17.04 4.51 -17.40
N GLU A 133 -18.35 4.37 -17.17
CA GLU A 133 -18.88 3.24 -16.42
C GLU A 133 -19.09 2.08 -17.40
N ILE A 134 -18.28 1.04 -17.25
CA ILE A 134 -18.34 -0.17 -18.07
C ILE A 134 -18.49 -1.35 -17.11
N SER A 135 -19.62 -2.03 -17.22
CA SER A 135 -19.89 -3.26 -16.48
C SER A 135 -19.77 -4.46 -17.40
N ILE A 136 -19.59 -5.66 -16.85
CA ILE A 136 -19.61 -6.89 -17.65
C ILE A 136 -21.05 -7.15 -18.08
N ALA A 137 -21.30 -7.18 -19.38
CA ALA A 137 -22.57 -7.66 -19.93
C ALA A 137 -22.65 -9.19 -19.84
N TYR A 138 -21.59 -9.90 -20.24
CA TYR A 138 -21.45 -11.35 -20.09
C TYR A 138 -19.99 -11.81 -20.29
N MET A 139 -19.70 -13.04 -19.86
CA MET A 139 -18.39 -13.67 -20.04
C MET A 139 -18.20 -14.15 -21.49
N GLY A 140 -17.03 -13.92 -22.06
CA GLY A 140 -16.71 -14.21 -23.46
C GLY A 140 -16.59 -12.96 -24.34
N LEU A 141 -16.32 -13.15 -25.63
CA LEU A 141 -16.28 -12.06 -26.60
C LEU A 141 -17.71 -11.60 -26.94
N CYS A 142 -17.87 -10.31 -27.27
CA CYS A 142 -19.12 -9.79 -27.77
C CYS A 142 -19.50 -10.47 -29.09
N SER A 143 -20.77 -10.82 -29.24
CA SER A 143 -21.29 -11.45 -30.45
C SER A 143 -22.60 -10.77 -30.86
N LYS A 144 -22.78 -10.57 -32.18
CA LYS A 144 -24.01 -9.96 -32.72
C LYS A 144 -25.26 -10.80 -32.43
N PHE A 145 -25.10 -12.10 -32.16
CA PHE A 145 -26.21 -13.02 -31.94
C PHE A 145 -26.72 -13.04 -30.49
N HIS A 146 -25.97 -12.50 -29.52
CA HIS A 146 -26.42 -12.50 -28.12
C HIS A 146 -27.55 -11.49 -27.83
N PHE A 147 -27.75 -10.49 -28.70
CA PHE A 147 -28.86 -9.53 -28.62
C PHE A 147 -30.21 -10.07 -29.15
N LEU A 148 -30.23 -11.28 -29.73
CA LEU A 148 -31.42 -11.86 -30.38
C LEU A 148 -32.15 -12.93 -29.54
N TYR A 149 -31.58 -13.36 -28.41
CA TYR A 149 -32.14 -14.44 -27.57
C TYR A 149 -32.61 -13.98 -26.18
N TRP A 150 -32.63 -12.67 -25.93
CA TRP A 150 -33.18 -12.05 -24.72
C TRP A 150 -34.29 -11.03 -25.08
N VAL A 151 -35.25 -11.47 -25.88
CA VAL A 151 -36.57 -10.85 -26.06
C VAL A 151 -37.63 -11.86 -25.64
#